data_AF-A0A2I0UTH4-F1
#
_entry.id   AF-A0A2I0UTH4-F1
#
_cell.length_a   1.000
_cell.length_b   1.000
_cell.length_c   1.000
_cell.angle_alpha   90.00
_cell.angle_beta   90.00
_cell.angle_gamma   90.00
#
_symmetry.space_group_name_H-M   'P 1'
#
loop_
_entity.id
_entity.type
_entity.pdbx_description
1 polymer ?
#
loop_
_entity_poly.entity_id
_entity_poly.type
_entity_poly.pdbx_seq_one_letter_code
_entity_poly.pdbx_strand_id
1 'polypeptide(L)'
;MHQYRLWADLLESSSVEKDLGVLVDNRMTMSQQYVLAAKKGNGILGCIKKSVASRSRELILPLYSALLRLCLEYCAQFWAPQFKKDRELREQRATKLMRGLEHLS
;
A
#
# COMPACT_ATOMS: atom_id res chain seq x y z
N MET A 1 -16.07 11.50 -4.54
CA MET A 1 -14.80 12.24 -4.58
C MET A 1 -14.30 12.38 -3.17
N HIS A 2 -13.29 11.61 -2.77
CA HIS A 2 -12.68 11.75 -1.45
C HIS A 2 -11.40 12.56 -1.59
N GLN A 3 -11.39 13.75 -0.98
CA GLN A 3 -10.20 14.60 -0.87
C GLN A 3 -9.28 14.00 0.20
N TYR A 4 -8.08 13.63 -0.19
CA TYR A 4 -7.03 13.20 0.74
C TYR A 4 -6.22 14.44 1.14
N ARG A 5 -6.35 14.89 2.39
CA ARG A 5 -5.51 15.98 2.94
C ARG A 5 -4.19 15.39 3.40
N LEU A 6 -3.13 15.60 2.60
CA LEU A 6 -1.76 15.47 3.08
C LEU A 6 -1.16 16.88 3.11
N TRP A 7 -0.86 17.36 4.33
CA TRP A 7 -0.05 18.56 4.65
C TRP A 7 -0.16 19.78 3.73
N ALA A 8 -0.95 20.77 4.19
CA ALA A 8 -0.96 22.21 3.85
C ALA A 8 -1.10 22.67 2.39
N ASP A 9 -0.74 21.88 1.39
CA ASP A 9 -0.89 22.24 -0.02
C ASP A 9 -2.10 21.52 -0.60
N LEU A 10 -3.10 22.29 -1.05
CA LEU A 10 -4.26 21.79 -1.76
C LEU A 10 -3.77 21.22 -3.11
N LEU A 11 -3.44 19.92 -3.14
CA LEU A 11 -3.07 19.24 -4.37
C LEU A 11 -4.28 19.23 -5.29
N GLU A 12 -4.20 19.97 -6.39
CA GLU A 12 -5.18 19.94 -7.47
C GLU A 12 -5.44 18.49 -7.89
N SER A 13 -6.70 18.05 -7.83
CA SER A 13 -7.04 16.68 -8.15
C SER A 13 -6.93 16.47 -9.66
N SER A 14 -5.86 15.81 -10.10
CA SER A 14 -5.72 15.38 -11.49
C SER A 14 -6.65 14.20 -11.77
N SER A 15 -7.33 14.20 -12.92
CA SER A 15 -8.14 13.06 -13.38
C SER A 15 -7.29 11.89 -13.87
N VAL A 16 -6.00 12.12 -14.09
CA VAL A 16 -5.05 11.15 -14.62
C VAL A 16 -3.84 11.09 -13.69
N GLU A 17 -3.52 9.89 -13.22
CA GLU A 17 -2.40 9.61 -12.34
C GLU A 17 -1.49 8.57 -12.99
N LYS A 18 -0.18 8.76 -12.90
CA LYS A 18 0.79 7.80 -13.42
C LYS A 18 1.53 7.17 -12.26
N ASP A 19 1.16 5.94 -11.92
CA ASP A 19 1.81 5.16 -10.87
C ASP A 19 2.48 3.92 -11.46
N LEU A 20 3.73 3.66 -11.06
CA LEU A 20 4.56 2.55 -11.55
C LEU A 20 4.64 2.45 -13.10
N GLY A 21 4.44 3.58 -13.79
CA GLY A 21 4.40 3.68 -15.25
C GLY A 21 3.10 3.19 -15.89
N VAL A 22 2.06 2.90 -15.11
CA VAL A 22 0.68 2.69 -15.56
C VAL A 22 -0.06 4.01 -15.44
N LEU A 23 -0.70 4.44 -16.52
CA LEU A 23 -1.57 5.60 -16.53
C LEU A 23 -2.96 5.16 -16.05
N VAL A 24 -3.42 5.75 -14.96
CA VAL A 24 -4.72 5.48 -14.35
C VAL A 24 -5.58 6.72 -14.53
N ASP A 25 -6.65 6.58 -15.30
CA ASP A 25 -7.68 7.61 -15.46
C ASP A 25 -8.85 7.30 -14.50
N ASN A 26 -9.43 8.34 -13.88
CA ASN A 26 -10.65 8.23 -13.08
C ASN A 26 -11.87 7.73 -13.87
N ARG A 27 -11.82 7.78 -15.21
CA ARG A 27 -12.84 7.24 -16.12
C ARG A 27 -12.72 5.74 -16.33
N MET A 28 -11.60 5.13 -15.92
CA MET A 28 -11.32 3.72 -16.14
C MET A 28 -12.03 2.86 -15.10
N THR A 29 -12.61 1.72 -15.51
CA THR A 29 -13.28 0.83 -14.56
C THR A 29 -12.25 0.16 -13.64
N MET A 30 -12.65 -0.18 -12.41
CA MET A 30 -11.78 -0.90 -11.45
C MET A 30 -11.19 -2.19 -12.05
N SER A 31 -11.95 -2.91 -12.88
CA SER A 31 -11.45 -4.13 -13.54
C SER A 31 -10.38 -3.82 -14.58
N GLN A 32 -10.53 -2.75 -15.35
CA GLN A 32 -9.51 -2.30 -16.32
C GLN A 32 -8.24 -1.85 -15.59
N GLN A 33 -8.37 -1.12 -14.49
CA GLN A 33 -7.24 -0.70 -13.66
C GLN A 33 -6.46 -1.91 -13.14
N TYR A 34 -7.18 -2.90 -12.60
CA TYR A 34 -6.59 -4.15 -12.14
C TYR A 34 -5.87 -4.92 -13.27
N VAL A 35 -6.49 -5.02 -14.45
CA VAL A 35 -5.87 -5.70 -15.61
C VAL A 35 -4.59 -5.01 -16.06
N LEU A 36 -4.57 -3.68 -16.13
CA LEU A 36 -3.37 -2.93 -16.52
C LEU A 36 -2.25 -3.05 -15.47
N ALA A 37 -2.59 -2.94 -14.18
CA ALA A 37 -1.65 -3.14 -13.09
C ALA A 37 -1.08 -4.56 -13.09
N ALA A 38 -1.92 -5.58 -13.25
CA ALA A 38 -1.51 -6.98 -13.35
C ALA A 38 -0.62 -7.23 -14.56
N LYS A 39 -0.94 -6.65 -15.73
CA LYS A 39 -0.12 -6.77 -16.94
C LYS A 39 1.27 -6.16 -16.75
N LYS A 40 1.37 -4.98 -16.11
CA LYS A 40 2.65 -4.35 -15.80
C LYS A 40 3.46 -5.17 -14.79
N GLY A 41 2.81 -5.63 -13.72
CA GLY A 41 3.42 -6.49 -12.70
C GLY A 41 3.98 -7.79 -13.30
N ASN A 42 3.21 -8.44 -14.18
CA ASN A 42 3.65 -9.65 -14.89
C ASN A 42 4.85 -9.39 -15.82
N GLY A 43 4.91 -8.22 -16.46
CA GLY A 43 6.06 -7.81 -17.27
C GLY A 43 7.34 -7.66 -16.45
N ILE A 44 7.25 -6.97 -15.30
CA ILE A 44 8.39 -6.78 -14.38
C ILE A 44 8.85 -8.15 -13.83
N LEU A 45 7.91 -8.98 -13.40
CA LEU A 45 8.21 -10.34 -12.91
C LEU A 45 8.91 -11.18 -13.98
N GLY A 46 8.48 -11.07 -15.25
CA GLY A 46 9.14 -11.72 -16.38
C GLY A 46 10.58 -11.26 -16.60
N CYS A 47 10.84 -9.95 -16.50
CA CYS A 47 12.19 -9.40 -16.59
C CYS A 47 13.09 -9.88 -15.44
N ILE A 48 12.56 -9.90 -14.21
CA ILE A 48 13.29 -10.43 -13.05
C ILE A 48 13.62 -11.90 -13.25
N LYS A 49 12.64 -12.73 -13.68
CA LYS A 49 12.87 -14.16 -13.94
C LYS A 49 13.97 -14.38 -14.98
N LYS A 50 14.00 -13.60 -16.07
CA LYS A 50 15.07 -13.67 -17.09
C LYS A 50 16.43 -13.22 -16.54
N SER A 51 16.45 -12.16 -15.74
CA SER A 51 17.68 -11.66 -15.10
C SER A 51 18.23 -12.64 -14.05
N VAL A 52 17.34 -13.28 -13.30
CA VAL A 52 17.67 -14.32 -12.32
C VAL A 52 18.11 -15.61 -13.02
N ALA A 53 17.45 -16.03 -14.10
CA ALA A 53 17.86 -17.21 -14.86
C ALA A 53 19.24 -17.03 -15.52
N SER A 54 19.67 -15.79 -15.76
CA SER A 54 20.98 -15.46 -16.32
C SER A 54 22.07 -15.19 -15.28
N ARG A 55 21.77 -15.20 -13.96
CA ARG A 55 22.74 -14.91 -12.89
C ARG A 55 22.71 -15.94 -11.77
N SER A 56 23.86 -16.17 -11.12
CA SER A 56 24.04 -17.21 -10.10
C SER A 56 23.19 -16.98 -8.84
N ARG A 57 22.94 -18.07 -8.10
CA ARG A 57 22.19 -18.18 -6.84
C ARG A 57 22.57 -17.14 -5.78
N GLU A 58 23.77 -16.56 -5.86
CA GLU A 58 24.27 -15.51 -4.96
C GLU A 58 23.59 -14.15 -5.16
N LEU A 59 23.10 -13.83 -6.37
CA LEU A 59 22.41 -12.55 -6.64
C LEU A 59 20.89 -12.63 -6.49
N ILE A 60 20.32 -13.83 -6.39
CA ILE A 60 18.89 -14.06 -6.21
C ILE A 60 18.45 -13.65 -4.79
N LEU A 61 19.24 -14.03 -3.77
CA LEU A 61 18.90 -13.78 -2.37
C LEU A 61 18.84 -12.28 -2.03
N PRO A 62 19.84 -11.46 -2.43
CA PRO A 62 19.81 -10.01 -2.20
C PRO A 62 18.66 -9.32 -2.97
N LEU A 63 18.41 -9.74 -4.21
CA LEU A 63 17.36 -9.17 -5.05
C LEU A 63 15.96 -9.47 -4.49
N TYR A 64 15.70 -10.70 -4.08
CA TYR A 64 14.44 -11.09 -3.44
C TYR A 64 14.24 -10.35 -2.12
N SER A 65 15.29 -10.18 -1.32
CA SER A 65 15.26 -9.43 -0.06
C SER A 65 14.93 -7.94 -0.27
N ALA A 66 15.51 -7.32 -1.31
CA ALA A 66 15.22 -5.93 -1.66
C ALA A 66 13.76 -5.74 -2.10
N LEU A 67 13.23 -6.67 -2.90
CA LEU A 67 11.82 -6.64 -3.34
C LEU A 67 10.86 -6.84 -2.16
N LEU A 68 11.18 -7.77 -1.25
CA LEU A 68 10.36 -8.00 -0.06
C LEU A 68 10.33 -6.76 0.84
N ARG A 69 11.47 -6.09 1.04
CA ARG A 69 11.56 -4.82 1.77
C ARG A 69 10.70 -3.72 1.13
N LEU A 70 10.78 -3.57 -0.19
CA LEU A 70 9.96 -2.59 -0.92
C LEU A 70 8.46 -2.84 -0.73
N CYS A 71 8.02 -4.10 -0.84
CA CYS A 71 6.63 -4.46 -0.58
C CYS A 71 6.23 -4.22 0.88
N LEU A 72 7.09 -4.54 1.85
CA LEU A 72 6.81 -4.32 3.27
C LEU A 72 6.72 -2.82 3.62
N GLU A 73 7.62 -2.00 3.08
CA GLU A 73 7.60 -0.55 3.27
C GLU A 73 6.35 0.07 2.63
N TYR A 74 6.01 -0.33 1.41
CA TYR A 74 4.79 0.11 0.72
C TYR A 74 3.52 -0.35 1.47
N CYS A 75 3.44 -1.61 1.86
CA CYS A 75 2.33 -2.15 2.65
C CYS A 75 2.22 -1.42 3.99
N ALA A 76 3.33 -1.16 4.69
CA ALA A 76 3.31 -0.42 5.93
C ALA A 76 2.77 1.00 5.74
N GLN A 77 3.15 1.71 4.67
CA GLN A 77 2.61 3.04 4.37
C GLN A 77 1.12 3.02 4.05
N PHE A 78 0.67 2.02 3.28
CA PHE A 78 -0.74 1.89 2.91
C PHE A 78 -1.64 1.47 4.09
N TRP A 79 -1.15 0.56 4.94
CA TRP A 79 -1.92 0.02 6.06
C TRP A 79 -1.77 0.81 7.36
N ALA A 80 -0.71 1.61 7.53
CA ALA A 80 -0.47 2.41 8.74
C ALA A 80 -1.65 3.32 9.14
N PRO A 81 -2.36 4.01 8.22
CA PRO A 81 -3.53 4.81 8.57
C PRO A 81 -4.69 3.98 9.14
N GLN A 82 -4.88 2.74 8.66
CA GLN A 82 -5.93 1.85 9.16
C GLN A 82 -5.58 1.31 10.55
N PHE A 83 -4.33 0.88 10.76
CA PHE A 83 -3.87 0.39 12.06
C PHE A 83 -3.90 1.46 13.16
N LYS A 84 -3.64 2.73 12.83
CA LYS A 84 -3.77 3.83 13.79
C LYS A 84 -5.21 4.01 14.26
N LYS A 85 -6.18 4.01 13.34
CA LYS A 85 -7.61 4.11 13.68
C LYS A 85 -8.07 2.94 14.55
N ASP A 86 -7.71 1.71 14.17
CA ASP A 86 -8.11 0.52 14.94
C ASP A 86 -7.49 0.51 16.34
N ARG A 87 -6.24 0.95 16.47
CA ARG A 87 -5.57 1.08 17.76
C ARG A 87 -6.25 2.11 18.65
N GLU A 88 -6.55 3.31 18.14
CA GLU A 88 -7.27 4.35 18.88
C GLU A 88 -8.66 3.87 19.34
N LEU A 89 -9.39 3.18 18.46
CA LEU A 89 -10.71 2.62 18.77
C LEU A 89 -10.64 1.57 19.88
N ARG A 90 -9.61 0.73 19.84
CA ARG A 90 -9.35 -0.29 20.87
C ARG A 90 -8.95 0.32 22.21
N GLU A 91 -8.08 1.34 22.20
CA GLU A 91 -7.69 2.09 23.39
C GLU A 91 -8.89 2.81 24.02
N GLN A 92 -9.71 3.51 23.22
CA GLN A 92 -10.95 4.14 23.71
C GLN A 92 -11.94 3.15 24.32
N ARG A 93 -12.05 1.94 23.73
CA ARG A 93 -12.92 0.88 24.27
C ARG A 93 -12.41 0.37 25.61
N ALA A 94 -11.09 0.20 25.75
CA ALA A 94 -10.47 -0.19 27.01
C ALA A 94 -10.64 0.88 28.09
N THR A 95 -10.46 2.16 27.77
CA THR A 95 -10.67 3.27 28.70
C THR A 95 -12.12 3.38 29.16
N LYS A 96 -13.09 3.16 28.26
CA LYS A 96 -14.52 3.11 28.62
C LYS A 96 -14.85 1.94 29.53
N LEU A 97 -14.27 0.76 29.28
CA LEU A 97 -14.42 -0.42 30.13
C LEU A 97 -13.86 -0.15 31.54
N MET A 98 -12.67 0.43 31.64
CA MET A 98 -12.06 0.77 32.92
C MET A 98 -12.89 1.76 33.73
N ARG A 99 -13.37 2.85 33.13
CA ARG A 99 -14.31 3.78 33.81
C ARG A 99 -15.59 3.09 34.26
N GLY A 100 -16.13 2.18 33.45
CA GLY A 100 -17.32 1.40 33.82
C GLY A 100 -17.08 0.50 35.04
N LEU A 101 -15.88 -0.06 35.19
CA LEU A 101 -15.48 -0.84 36.36
C LEU A 101 -15.29 0.03 37.62
N GLU A 102 -14.75 1.25 37.49
CA GLU A 102 -14.57 2.19 38.61
C GLU A 102 -15.91 2.65 39.22
N HIS A 103 -16.99 2.70 38.43
CA HIS A 103 -18.33 3.06 38.90
C HIS A 103 -19.14 1.90 39.51
N LEU A 104 -18.62 0.66 39.45
CA LEU A 104 -19.24 -0.53 40.03
C LEU A 104 -18.64 -0.92 41.39
N SER A 105 -17.63 -0.18 41.87
CA SER A 105 -17.06 -0.27 43.21
C SER A 105 -17.61 0.84 44.11
#